data_AF-A0A9K3DNX0-F1
#
_entry.id   AF-A0A9K3DNX0-F1
#
_cell.length_a   1.000
_cell.length_b   1.000
_cell.length_c   1.000
_cell.angle_alpha   90.00
_cell.angle_beta   90.00
_cell.angle_gamma   90.00
#
_symmetry.space_group_name_H-M   'P 1'
#
loop_
_entity.id
_entity.type
_entity.pdbx_description
1 polymer ?
#
loop_
_entity_poly.entity_id
_entity_poly.type
_entity_poly.pdbx_seq_one_letter_code
_entity_poly.pdbx_strand_id
1 'polypeptide(L)' 'MGIQHLASLQFLYFQDCTSMMDLPEMSLPSLLTLIIGNCPNLKERYSKGGRYWSLISHIPYIDIA' A
#
# COMPACT_ATOMS: atom_id res chain seq x y z
N MET A 1 18.03 -9.21 -5.39
CA MET A 1 17.24 -9.05 -6.63
C MET A 1 15.91 -8.45 -6.22
N GLY A 2 15.76 -7.14 -6.42
CA GLY A 2 14.59 -6.37 -5.98
C GLY A 2 13.43 -6.50 -6.97
N ILE A 3 12.21 -6.31 -6.46
CA ILE A 3 10.91 -6.48 -7.12
C ILE A 3 10.66 -5.38 -8.19
N GLN A 4 11.66 -5.01 -8.98
CA GLN A 4 11.67 -3.80 -9.80
C GLN A 4 10.75 -3.82 -11.02
N HIS A 5 9.92 -4.85 -11.22
CA HIS A 5 8.95 -4.90 -12.33
C HIS A 5 7.63 -5.54 -11.90
N LEU A 6 6.93 -4.96 -10.93
CA LEU A 6 5.50 -5.21 -10.72
C LEU A 6 4.62 -4.37 -11.65
N ALA A 7 5.03 -4.20 -12.91
CA ALA A 7 4.32 -3.37 -13.89
C ALA A 7 2.86 -3.82 -14.14
N SER A 8 2.47 -5.02 -13.70
CA SER A 8 1.11 -5.57 -13.84
C SER A 8 0.40 -5.82 -12.52
N LEU A 9 0.93 -5.40 -11.37
CA LEU A 9 0.27 -5.65 -10.10
C LEU A 9 -0.97 -4.76 -9.96
N GLN A 10 -2.15 -5.40 -9.98
CA GLN A 10 -3.44 -4.72 -9.88
C GLN A 10 -4.04 -4.79 -8.47
N PHE A 11 -3.67 -5.81 -7.69
CA PHE A 11 -4.22 -6.05 -6.36
C PHE A 11 -3.09 -6.26 -5.36
N LEU A 12 -3.14 -5.54 -4.24
CA LEU A 12 -2.20 -5.65 -3.14
C LEU A 12 -2.96 -5.72 -1.82
N TYR A 13 -2.61 -6.71 -1.01
CA TYR A 13 -3.25 -6.97 0.28
C TYR A 13 -2.21 -7.21 1.37
N PHE A 14 -2.36 -6.51 2.48
CA PHE A 14 -1.57 -6.64 3.69
C PHE A 14 -2.48 -7.06 4.84
N GLN A 15 -2.05 -8.04 5.62
CA GLN A 15 -2.78 -8.54 6.79
C GLN A 15 -1.80 -8.88 7.92
N ASP A 16 -2.21 -8.56 9.15
CA ASP A 16 -1.48 -8.91 10.39
C ASP A 16 0.02 -8.55 10.36
N CYS A 17 0.35 -7.36 9.85
CA CYS A 17 1.73 -6.89 9.76
C CYS A 17 2.20 -6.37 11.12
N THR A 18 3.12 -7.12 11.76
CA THR A 18 3.70 -6.77 13.06
C THR A 18 4.99 -5.95 12.97
N SER A 19 5.65 -5.96 11.81
CA SER A 19 6.93 -5.25 11.58
C SER A 19 6.75 -3.99 10.74
N MET A 20 7.74 -3.09 10.76
CA MET A 20 7.82 -2.00 9.79
C MET A 20 7.99 -2.58 8.39
N MET A 21 6.87 -2.75 7.67
CA MET A 21 6.87 -2.72 6.22
C MET A 21 6.52 -1.30 5.84
N ASP A 22 7.42 -0.63 5.12
CA ASP A 22 6.99 0.44 4.24
C ASP A 22 6.54 -0.21 2.93
N LEU A 23 5.48 0.32 2.30
CA LEU A 23 5.35 0.02 0.88
C LEU A 23 6.68 0.45 0.25
N PRO A 24 7.30 -0.42 -0.55
CA PRO A 24 8.49 -0.03 -1.26
C PRO A 24 8.15 1.23 -2.05
N GLU A 25 9.10 2.19 -2.13
CA GLU A 25 9.02 3.41 -2.95
C GLU A 25 8.91 3.10 -4.46
N MET A 26 8.58 1.86 -4.80
CA MET A 26 8.18 1.43 -6.12
C MET A 26 6.85 2.07 -6.43
N SER A 27 6.84 2.92 -7.46
CA SER A 27 5.62 3.28 -8.15
C SER A 27 4.87 1.99 -8.50
N LEU A 28 3.63 1.84 -8.02
CA LEU A 28 2.69 0.79 -8.43
C LEU A 28 1.66 1.40 -9.39
N PRO A 29 2.06 1.89 -10.58
CA PRO A 29 1.19 2.68 -11.44
C PRO A 29 -0.04 1.91 -11.94
N SER A 30 0.02 0.58 -11.91
CA SER A 30 -1.05 -0.31 -12.38
C SER A 30 -1.95 -0.82 -11.25
N LEU A 31 -1.75 -0.36 -10.00
CA LEU A 31 -2.52 -0.86 -8.87
C LEU A 31 -3.94 -0.30 -8.88
N LEU A 32 -4.90 -1.22 -8.86
CA LEU A 32 -6.33 -0.90 -8.84
C LEU A 32 -6.93 -1.01 -7.44
N THR A 33 -6.37 -1.91 -6.63
CA THR A 33 -6.89 -2.24 -5.30
C THR A 33 -5.77 -2.37 -4.28
N LEU A 34 -5.92 -1.66 -3.16
CA LEU A 34 -5.08 -1.77 -1.97
C LEU A 34 -5.96 -2.08 -0.75
N ILE A 35 -5.65 -3.15 -0.03
CA ILE A 35 -6.33 -3.52 1.22
C ILE A 35 -5.29 -3.69 2.33
N ILE A 36 -5.49 -3.04 3.48
CA ILE A 36 -4.61 -3.09 4.65
C ILE A 36 -5.45 -3.44 5.89
N GLY A 37 -5.33 -4.68 6.36
CA GLY A 37 -5.96 -5.16 7.60
C GLY A 37 -4.95 -5.38 8.70
N ASN A 38 -5.29 -5.07 9.95
CA ASN A 38 -4.47 -5.38 11.15
C ASN A 38 -2.96 -5.01 11.08
N CYS A 39 -2.59 -4.04 10.25
CA CYS A 39 -1.21 -3.56 10.10
C CYS A 39 -1.08 -2.14 10.69
N PRO A 40 -0.91 -1.95 12.02
CA PRO A 40 -1.02 -0.64 12.68
C PRO A 40 -0.08 0.42 12.09
N ASN A 41 1.18 0.04 11.81
CA ASN A 41 2.17 0.94 11.22
C ASN A 41 1.76 1.42 9.81
N LEU A 42 1.20 0.51 8.99
CA LEU A 42 0.73 0.85 7.66
C LEU A 42 -0.52 1.73 7.73
N LYS A 43 -1.47 1.42 8.62
CA LYS A 43 -2.67 2.24 8.82
C LYS A 43 -2.30 3.68 9.16
N GLU A 44 -1.40 3.90 10.11
CA GLU A 44 -0.99 5.24 10.53
C GLU A 44 -0.42 6.06 9.36
N ARG A 45 0.42 5.44 8.53
CA ARG A 45 1.15 6.13 7.46
C ARG A 45 0.34 6.32 6.18
N TYR A 46 -0.51 5.35 5.85
CA TYR A 46 -1.26 5.28 4.60
C TYR A 46 -2.75 5.62 4.73
N SER A 47 -3.29 5.88 5.93
CA SER A 47 -4.68 6.39 6.06
C SER A 47 -4.84 7.78 5.45
N LYS A 48 -6.08 8.21 5.22
CA LYS A 48 -6.40 9.57 4.75
C LYS A 48 -5.75 10.62 5.67
N GLY A 49 -4.89 11.47 5.10
CA GLY A 49 -4.12 12.47 5.85
C GLY A 49 -2.79 11.98 6.43
N GLY A 50 -2.49 10.69 6.32
CA GLY A 50 -1.20 10.11 6.65
C GLY A 50 -0.10 10.57 5.68
N ARG A 51 1.16 10.48 6.12
CA ARG A 51 2.34 10.96 5.39
C ARG A 51 2.43 10.40 3.95
N TYR A 52 1.95 9.19 3.72
CA TYR A 52 2.04 8.51 2.42
C TYR A 52 0.70 8.41 1.68
N TRP A 53 -0.35 9.09 2.15
CA TRP A 53 -1.65 9.08 1.47
C TRP A 53 -1.54 9.52 0.00
N SER A 54 -0.72 10.54 -0.30
CA SER A 54 -0.53 11.04 -1.67
C SER A 54 0.01 9.96 -2.61
N LEU A 55 0.84 9.04 -2.11
CA LEU A 55 1.40 7.95 -2.91
C LEU A 55 0.35 6.95 -3.36
N ILE A 56 -0.69 6.72 -2.54
CA ILE A 56 -1.72 5.72 -2.83
C ILE A 56 -3.05 6.33 -3.30
N SER A 57 -3.22 7.65 -3.17
CA SER A 57 -4.48 8.36 -3.45
C SER A 57 -5.01 8.23 -4.88
N HIS A 58 -4.17 7.80 -5.82
CA HIS A 58 -4.54 7.55 -7.21
C HIS A 58 -5.18 6.17 -7.43
N ILE A 59 -5.10 5.27 -6.44
CA ILE A 59 -5.63 3.91 -6.53
C ILE A 59 -7.17 3.96 -6.46
N PRO A 60 -7.90 3.35 -7.42
CA PRO A 60 -9.35 3.35 -7.47
C PRO A 60 -10.05 2.80 -6.21
N TYR A 61 -9.51 1.74 -5.61
CA TYR A 61 -10.09 1.13 -4.42
C TYR A 61 -9.05 0.99 -3.30
N ILE A 62 -9.36 1.60 -2.15
CA ILE A 62 -8.50 1.57 -0.96
C ILE A 62 -9.37 1.21 0.23
N ASP A 63 -9.00 0.13 0.92
CA ASP A 63 -9.59 -0.29 2.19
C ASP A 63 -8.50 -0.41 3.26
N ILE A 64 -8.67 0.31 4.36
CA ILE A 64 -7.72 0.36 5.47
C ILE A 64 -8.54 0.19 6.75
N ALA A 65 -8.54 -1.04 7.28
CA ALA A 65 -9.43 -1.49 8.34
C ALA A 65 -8.65 -1.93 9.57
#